data_AF-A0AB33JE66-F1
#
_entry.id   AF-A0AB33JE66-F1
#
_cell.length_a   1.000
_cell.length_b   1.000
_cell.length_c   1.000
_cell.angle_alpha   90.00
_cell.angle_beta   90.00
_cell.angle_gamma   90.00
#
_symmetry.space_group_name_H-M   'P 1'
#
loop_
_entity.id
_entity.type
_entity.pdbx_description
1 polymer ?
#
loop_
_entity_poly.entity_id
_entity_poly.type
_entity_poly.pdbx_seq_one_letter_code
_entity_poly.pdbx_strand_id
1 'polypeptide(L)' 'MTGNDMIQDYKKQQMVELFNAYEGEEPSTLKEYVEREAANDPRFFSWLFDDDEMDDFPRLSEEQEQEYREYIESL' A
#
# COMPACT_ATOMS: atom_id res chain seq x y z
N MET A 1 9.90 -18.90 -0.70
CA MET A 1 9.78 -17.45 -0.85
C MET A 1 10.36 -17.09 -2.19
N THR A 2 9.51 -16.63 -3.09
CA THR A 2 9.91 -16.02 -4.36
C THR A 2 10.43 -14.60 -4.09
N GLY A 3 11.04 -13.96 -5.09
CA GLY A 3 11.44 -12.55 -4.98
C GLY A 3 10.26 -11.62 -4.70
N ASN A 4 9.07 -11.96 -5.22
CA ASN A 4 7.86 -11.16 -5.04
C ASN A 4 7.33 -11.22 -3.60
N ASP A 5 7.40 -12.39 -2.96
CA ASP A 5 6.96 -12.58 -1.56
C ASP A 5 7.77 -11.68 -0.60
N MET A 6 9.09 -11.57 -0.81
CA MET A 6 9.96 -10.75 0.04
C MET A 6 9.72 -9.24 -0.13
N ILE A 7 9.38 -8.80 -1.35
CA ILE A 7 9.06 -7.39 -1.63
C ILE A 7 7.73 -7.03 -0.96
N GLN A 8 6.73 -7.89 -1.07
CA GLN A 8 5.43 -7.72 -0.42
C GLN A 8 5.58 -7.68 1.11
N ASP A 9 6.35 -8.60 1.71
CA ASP A 9 6.63 -8.59 3.15
C ASP A 9 7.35 -7.31 3.60
N TYR A 10 8.31 -6.81 2.82
CA TYR A 10 8.98 -5.54 3.09
C TYR A 10 8.01 -4.35 3.08
N LYS A 11 7.16 -4.25 2.05
CA LYS A 11 6.16 -3.17 1.95
C LYS A 11 5.14 -3.21 3.09
N LYS A 12 4.73 -4.40 3.54
CA LYS A 12 3.91 -4.55 4.75
C LYS A 12 4.62 -4.05 6.00
N GLN A 13 5.90 -4.42 6.20
CA GLN A 13 6.66 -3.93 7.35
C GLN A 13 6.76 -2.40 7.36
N GLN A 14 6.98 -1.78 6.21
CA GLN A 14 6.98 -0.31 6.08
C GLN A 14 5.62 0.28 6.53
N MET A 15 4.49 -0.27 6.07
CA MET A 15 3.17 0.21 6.50
C MET A 15 2.90 -0.02 7.99
N VAL A 16 3.38 -1.12 8.56
CA VAL A 16 3.30 -1.39 10.01
C VAL A 16 4.10 -0.34 10.79
N GLU A 17 5.30 0.01 10.36
CA GLU A 17 6.13 1.03 11.00
C GLU A 17 5.48 2.41 10.92
N LEU A 18 4.96 2.79 9.74
CA LEU A 18 4.24 4.05 9.55
C LEU A 18 2.98 4.12 10.41
N PHE A 19 2.19 3.04 10.46
CA PHE A 19 1.01 2.96 11.31
C PHE A 19 1.34 3.06 12.80
N ASN A 20 2.39 2.38 13.27
CA ASN A 20 2.81 2.47 14.66
C ASN A 20 3.37 3.85 15.05
N ALA A 21 3.89 4.61 14.09
CA ALA A 21 4.37 5.97 14.27
C ALA A 21 3.27 7.03 14.07
N TYR A 22 2.08 6.62 13.63
CA TYR A 22 0.97 7.54 13.35
C TYR A 22 0.31 8.02 14.66
N GLU A 23 0.34 9.33 14.90
CA GLU A 23 -0.23 9.97 16.09
C GLU A 23 -1.62 10.61 15.85
N GLY A 24 -2.25 10.36 14.70
CA GLY A 24 -3.59 10.88 14.39
C GLY A 24 -4.71 10.09 15.05
N GLU A 25 -5.93 10.65 15.09
CA GLU A 25 -7.09 10.02 15.74
C GLU A 25 -7.66 8.81 14.99
N GLU A 26 -7.60 8.83 13.67
CA GLU A 26 -8.04 7.75 12.76
C GLU A 26 -6.95 7.54 11.73
N PRO A 27 -6.56 6.29 11.41
CA PRO A 27 -7.37 5.07 11.54
C PRO A 27 -7.01 4.15 12.71
N SER A 28 -7.94 3.24 13.06
CA SER A 28 -7.81 2.32 14.20
C SER A 28 -7.10 0.99 13.89
N THR A 29 -6.96 0.66 12.60
CA THR A 29 -6.30 -0.58 12.14
C THR A 29 -5.29 -0.31 11.02
N LEU A 30 -4.34 -1.22 10.85
CA LEU A 30 -3.35 -1.16 9.76
C LEU A 30 -4.03 -1.14 8.38
N LYS A 31 -5.07 -1.95 8.18
CA LYS A 31 -5.81 -1.99 6.93
C LYS A 31 -6.42 -0.63 6.60
N GLU A 32 -7.14 -0.03 7.54
CA GLU A 32 -7.73 1.30 7.38
C GLU A 32 -6.64 2.37 7.15
N TYR A 33 -5.46 2.21 7.77
CA TYR A 33 -4.30 3.07 7.52
C TYR A 33 -3.83 2.99 6.08
N VAL A 34 -3.64 1.78 5.55
CA VAL A 34 -3.23 1.58 4.18
C VAL A 34 -4.30 2.09 3.21
N GLU A 35 -5.59 1.84 3.45
CA GLU A 35 -6.68 2.36 2.61
C GLU A 35 -6.72 3.90 2.62
N ARG A 36 -6.44 4.53 3.77
CA ARG A 36 -6.30 5.99 3.87
C ARG A 36 -5.10 6.49 3.06
N GLU A 37 -3.92 5.87 3.19
CA GLU A 37 -2.74 6.28 2.41
C GLU A 37 -2.99 6.09 0.90
N ALA A 38 -3.60 4.98 0.48
CA ALA A 38 -3.99 4.77 -0.91
C ALA A 38 -4.92 5.86 -1.48
N ALA A 39 -5.76 6.45 -0.64
CA ALA A 39 -6.69 7.51 -1.03
C ALA A 39 -6.08 8.92 -0.99
N ASN A 40 -4.99 9.13 -0.23
CA ASN A 40 -4.48 10.47 0.09
C ASN A 40 -3.02 10.72 -0.31
N ASP A 41 -2.21 9.68 -0.44
CA ASP A 41 -0.83 9.76 -0.92
C ASP A 41 -0.81 9.54 -2.45
N PRO A 42 -0.52 10.59 -3.25
CA PRO A 42 -0.45 10.46 -4.71
C PRO A 42 0.58 9.43 -5.19
N ARG A 43 1.60 9.13 -4.37
CA ARG A 43 2.70 8.23 -4.68
C ARG A 43 2.46 6.80 -4.18
N PHE A 44 1.36 6.54 -3.48
CA PHE A 44 1.09 5.24 -2.88
C PHE A 44 1.14 4.09 -3.90
N PHE A 45 0.43 4.24 -5.03
CA PHE A 45 0.38 3.17 -6.03
C PHE A 45 1.68 3.02 -6.83
N SER A 46 2.38 4.13 -7.09
CA SER A 46 3.73 4.10 -7.66
C SER A 46 4.68 3.28 -6.79
N TRP A 47 4.65 3.50 -5.47
CA TRP A 47 5.41 2.71 -4.50
C TRP A 47 4.92 1.25 -4.43
N LEU A 48 3.61 1.01 -4.39
CA LEU A 48 3.05 -0.33 -4.25
C LEU A 48 3.44 -1.24 -5.43
N PHE A 49 3.45 -0.71 -6.65
CA PHE A 49 3.74 -1.47 -7.87
C PHE A 49 5.20 -1.35 -8.35
N ASP A 50 6.07 -0.65 -7.60
CA ASP A 50 7.45 -0.33 -8.02
C ASP A 50 7.52 0.33 -9.41
N ASP A 51 6.56 1.21 -9.70
CA ASP A 51 6.44 1.92 -10.98
C ASP A 51 6.51 3.44 -10.73
N ASP A 52 7.72 3.98 -10.86
CA ASP A 52 8.01 5.40 -10.69
C ASP A 52 7.43 6.29 -11.80
N GLU A 53 6.97 5.71 -12.90
CA GLU A 53 6.37 6.43 -14.03
C GLU A 53 4.85 6.60 -13.90
N MET A 54 4.22 5.99 -12.88
CA MET A 54 2.79 6.19 -12.63
C MET A 54 2.48 7.66 -12.31
N ASP A 55 1.39 8.14 -12.92
CA ASP A 55 0.81 9.43 -12.57
C ASP A 55 0.39 9.48 -11.10
N ASP A 56 0.37 10.69 -10.53
CA ASP A 56 -0.25 10.94 -9.22
C ASP A 56 -1.74 10.57 -9.26
N PHE A 57 -2.21 9.78 -8.29
CA PHE A 57 -3.57 9.23 -8.25
C PHE A 57 -3.99 8.53 -9.56
N PRO A 58 -3.25 7.49 -9.97
CA PRO A 58 -3.44 6.86 -11.26
C PRO A 58 -4.76 6.09 -11.31
N ARG A 59 -5.34 5.97 -12.50
CA ARG A 59 -6.40 4.98 -12.74
C ARG A 59 -5.75 3.60 -12.84
N LEU A 60 -6.04 2.72 -11.88
CA LEU A 60 -5.53 1.35 -11.89
C LEU A 60 -6.10 0.52 -13.04
N SER A 61 -5.29 -0.38 -13.58
CA SER A 61 -5.75 -1.48 -14.43
C SER A 61 -6.48 -2.54 -13.58
N GLU A 62 -7.24 -3.44 -14.23
CA GLU A 62 -7.91 -4.55 -13.51
C GLU A 62 -6.91 -5.44 -12.76
N GLU A 63 -5.71 -5.64 -13.31
CA GLU A 63 -4.62 -6.40 -12.68
C GLU A 63 -4.07 -5.68 -11.45
N GLN A 64 -3.83 -4.37 -11.55
CA GLN A 64 -3.37 -3.55 -10.43
C GLN A 64 -4.43 -3.44 -9.32
N GLU A 65 -5.72 -3.36 -9.67
CA GLU A 65 -6.79 -3.42 -8.67
C GLU A 65 -6.82 -4.77 -7.95
N GLN A 66 -6.56 -5.87 -8.66
CA GLN A 66 -6.50 -7.19 -8.07
C GLN A 66 -5.27 -7.33 -7.15
N GLU A 67 -4.10 -6.87 -7.58
CA GLU A 67 -2.89 -6.87 -6.76
C GLU A 67 -3.06 -6.01 -5.50
N TYR A 68 -3.68 -4.83 -5.61
CA TYR A 68 -4.01 -4.00 -4.45
C TYR A 68 -4.97 -4.72 -3.48
N ARG A 69 -6.01 -5.41 -3.99
CA ARG A 69 -6.91 -6.22 -3.16
C ARG A 69 -6.16 -7.32 -2.41
N GLU A 70 -5.31 -8.07 -3.11
CA GLU A 70 -4.49 -9.14 -2.50
C GLU A 70 -3.51 -8.60 -1.46
N TYR A 71 -2.90 -7.44 -1.72
CA TYR A 71 -2.07 -6.75 -0.75
C TYR A 71 -2.85 -6.42 0.51
N ILE A 72 -4.01 -5.76 0.38
CA ILE A 72 -4.88 -5.38 1.51
C ILE A 72 -5.37 -6.60 2.30
N GLU A 73 -5.76 -7.68 1.63
CA GLU A 73 -6.23 -8.91 2.29
C GLU A 73 -5.13 -9.64 3.07
N SER A 74 -3.87 -9.29 2.81
CA SER A 74 -2.71 -9.94 3.40
C SER A 74 -2.06 -9.14 4.55
N LEU A 75 -2.67 -8.02 4.94
CA LEU A 75 -2.35 -7.19 6.11
C LEU A 75 -3.03 -7.72 7.38
#